data_AF-A0A0D2HU83-F1
#
_entry.id   AF-A0A0D2HU83-F1
#
_cell.length_a   1.000
_cell.length_b   1.000
_cell.length_c   1.000
_cell.angle_alpha   90.00
_cell.angle_beta   90.00
_cell.angle_gamma   90.00
#
_symmetry.space_group_name_H-M   'P 1'
#
loop_
_entity.id
_entity.type
_entity.pdbx_description
1 polymer ?
#
loop_
_entity_poly.entity_id
_entity_poly.type
_entity_poly.pdbx_seq_one_letter_code
_entity_poly.pdbx_strand_id
1 'polypeptide(L)'
;MASSTDLVSSLSSGANRGTKLDAAEVRALVKAAGLSISDSAIEDWRVLLGSFEDCAQLVLQEDGCLPIPDPDRYVRTDIQIPENTEKGGWATRCSVKSTAPTSALLAGRTVAVKDNIAVAGVRCTNGLPPVNGEWIPTYDATIVTRVLDAGGIVTGKAACENACMEPISNTSYTGVVHNPFADGYTCGGSSSGSGRLVAIGAADMALGADQGGYVFVLSKPPRRSHQGNLVIMQEEYRSIRIPAAFCGIVGHKPTWGLVPYTGILGLQSVIDHTGPMTTTVRDNARLLEAISGPDGIDDRQPFSMAPESLRFSSALDEFLAAGATKPRDQLLKGFKIGILKEGFAGKQMDAHVAKACRSAISDFKEMGAEIVEVSVPNHEQICVIWMCALPLRAGREGLLGDTTGRKQLELTDRGAAAAPAMGPSQKALLSQEFFDALGPGAQNLYMRYLYVNDKYGASLHAKCTNLLNKAAQAYDAALGFVDVLVMPTVPMPALPFLRGPNGTSGRSQAGPLESLSYPLGVLSNTAQFNSTGHPALSLPVGFVPAPDNPDIKLPAGLQIVGKRFEDLTCYKVAGAWEESKDWKTLVFAE
;
A
#
# COMPACT_ATOMS: atom_id res chain seq x y z
N MET A 1 30.34 16.76 2.44
CA MET A 1 31.30 15.81 3.02
C MET A 1 32.01 16.50 4.18
N ALA A 2 31.42 16.50 5.38
CA ALA A 2 32.21 16.65 6.59
C ALA A 2 33.10 15.40 6.68
N SER A 3 34.39 15.59 6.92
CA SER A 3 35.37 14.50 6.83
C SER A 3 35.14 13.51 7.98
N SER A 4 35.10 12.21 7.65
CA SER A 4 35.05 11.09 8.61
C SER A 4 36.17 11.09 9.67
N THR A 5 37.16 11.96 9.55
CA THR A 5 38.20 12.23 10.55
C THR A 5 37.70 12.92 11.83
N ASP A 6 36.55 13.60 11.83
CA ASP A 6 36.11 14.37 13.01
C ASP A 6 35.52 13.49 14.13
N LEU A 7 34.74 12.46 13.81
CA LEU A 7 34.03 11.60 14.79
C LEU A 7 34.99 10.76 15.64
N VAL A 8 36.03 10.18 15.02
CA VAL A 8 37.04 9.39 15.74
C VAL A 8 37.96 10.30 16.56
N SER A 9 38.25 11.51 16.05
CA SER A 9 39.06 12.49 16.76
C SER A 9 38.33 13.06 18.00
N SER A 10 37.02 13.31 17.90
CA SER A 10 36.20 13.80 19.01
C SER A 10 36.10 12.76 20.14
N LEU A 11 35.94 11.48 19.81
CA LEU A 11 36.01 10.35 20.75
C LEU A 11 37.36 10.30 21.49
N SER A 12 38.48 10.48 20.77
CA SER A 12 39.81 10.44 21.37
C SER A 12 40.11 11.63 22.31
N SER A 13 39.51 12.80 22.04
CA SER A 13 39.63 13.99 22.89
C SER A 13 38.65 14.03 24.08
N GLY A 14 37.56 13.25 24.00
CA GLY A 14 36.51 13.14 25.02
C GLY A 14 36.82 12.15 26.15
N ALA A 15 37.83 11.29 25.99
CA ALA A 15 38.19 10.19 26.90
C ALA A 15 38.54 10.58 28.35
N ASN A 16 38.52 11.87 28.70
CA ASN A 16 38.75 12.39 30.05
C ASN A 16 37.49 12.94 30.74
N ARG A 17 36.30 12.79 30.15
CA ARG A 17 35.02 13.10 30.84
C ARG A 17 34.52 11.82 31.50
N GLY A 18 34.46 11.79 32.83
CA GLY A 18 33.90 10.64 33.56
C GLY A 18 32.49 10.30 33.06
N THR A 19 32.18 9.01 32.94
CA THR A 19 30.86 8.52 32.51
C THR A 19 29.74 9.17 33.34
N LYS A 20 28.72 9.69 32.64
CA LYS A 20 27.51 10.27 33.24
C LYS A 20 26.50 9.20 33.71
N LEU A 21 26.71 7.93 33.33
CA LEU A 21 25.82 6.83 33.67
C LEU A 21 26.05 6.38 35.13
N ASP A 22 24.97 6.26 35.89
CA ASP A 22 25.00 5.86 37.30
C ASP A 22 24.94 4.33 37.44
N ALA A 23 25.64 3.77 38.44
CA ALA A 23 25.55 2.37 38.81
C ALA A 23 24.11 1.96 39.15
N ALA A 24 23.32 2.88 39.72
CA ALA A 24 21.90 2.64 39.99
C ALA A 24 21.08 2.35 38.71
N GLU A 25 21.41 3.02 37.60
CA GLU A 25 20.75 2.79 36.31
C GLU A 25 21.10 1.40 35.75
N VAL A 26 22.37 1.00 35.82
CA VAL A 26 22.80 -0.35 35.43
C VAL A 26 22.10 -1.42 36.29
N ARG A 27 22.00 -1.20 37.61
CA ARG A 27 21.27 -2.12 38.51
C ARG A 27 19.79 -2.22 38.13
N ALA A 28 19.16 -1.12 37.77
CA ALA A 28 17.77 -1.10 37.34
C ALA A 28 17.56 -1.90 36.04
N LEU A 29 18.46 -1.75 35.05
CA LEU A 29 18.42 -2.51 33.79
C LEU A 29 18.57 -4.02 34.04
N VAL A 30 19.57 -4.42 34.82
CA VAL A 30 19.82 -5.82 35.19
C VAL A 30 18.61 -6.43 35.89
N LYS A 31 18.07 -5.71 36.89
CA LYS A 31 16.90 -6.16 37.65
C LYS A 31 15.66 -6.29 36.76
N ALA A 32 15.43 -5.33 35.86
CA ALA A 32 14.32 -5.37 34.92
C ALA A 32 14.39 -6.56 33.96
N ALA A 33 15.61 -7.00 33.61
CA ALA A 33 15.84 -8.20 32.81
C ALA A 33 15.77 -9.52 33.62
N GLY A 34 15.52 -9.46 34.95
CA GLY A 34 15.53 -10.63 35.82
C GLY A 34 16.91 -11.24 36.05
N LEU A 35 17.98 -10.46 35.80
CA LEU A 35 19.36 -10.89 35.96
C LEU A 35 19.89 -10.56 37.37
N SER A 36 20.97 -11.23 37.76
CA SER A 36 21.72 -10.93 38.97
C SER A 36 23.22 -10.95 38.64
N ILE A 37 23.90 -9.84 38.90
CA ILE A 37 25.35 -9.69 38.68
C ILE A 37 25.98 -9.05 39.91
N SER A 38 27.28 -9.26 40.13
CA SER A 38 28.00 -8.74 41.30
C SER A 38 28.13 -7.21 41.25
N ASP A 39 28.28 -6.60 42.43
CA ASP A 39 28.52 -5.15 42.55
C ASP A 39 29.78 -4.70 41.80
N SER A 40 30.81 -5.54 41.79
CA SER A 40 32.02 -5.28 41.01
C SER A 40 31.74 -5.24 39.50
N ALA A 41 30.92 -6.17 39.00
CA ALA A 41 30.56 -6.21 37.58
C ALA A 41 29.63 -5.04 37.19
N ILE A 42 28.74 -4.60 38.09
CA ILE A 42 27.91 -3.39 37.87
C ILE A 42 28.80 -2.18 37.56
N GLU A 43 29.90 -2.01 38.31
CA GLU A 43 30.80 -0.88 38.12
C GLU A 43 31.54 -0.97 36.79
N ASP A 44 32.02 -2.15 36.41
CA ASP A 44 32.64 -2.37 35.10
C ASP A 44 31.66 -2.07 33.96
N TRP A 45 30.41 -2.55 34.07
CA TRP A 45 29.36 -2.27 33.09
C TRP A 45 29.00 -0.79 33.02
N ARG A 46 29.02 -0.06 34.13
CA ARG A 46 28.77 1.38 34.16
C ARG A 46 29.78 2.16 33.32
N VAL A 47 31.06 1.76 33.38
CA VAL A 47 32.12 2.36 32.56
C VAL A 47 31.94 2.01 31.08
N LEU A 48 31.70 0.73 30.76
CA LEU A 48 31.51 0.26 29.39
C LEU A 48 30.28 0.90 28.71
N LEU A 49 29.14 0.92 29.40
CA LEU A 49 27.91 1.52 28.89
C LEU A 49 28.00 3.05 28.81
N GLY A 50 28.70 3.70 29.76
CA GLY A 50 28.96 5.13 29.66
C GLY A 50 29.78 5.51 28.42
N SER A 51 30.78 4.69 28.08
CA SER A 51 31.56 4.87 26.85
C SER A 51 30.70 4.71 25.59
N PHE A 52 29.77 3.74 25.61
CA PHE A 52 28.80 3.56 24.53
C PHE A 52 27.82 4.73 24.42
N GLU A 53 27.33 5.26 25.54
CA GLU A 53 26.45 6.44 25.58
C GLU A 53 27.10 7.65 24.92
N ASP A 54 28.39 7.91 25.21
CA ASP A 54 29.13 8.99 24.56
C ASP A 54 29.20 8.79 23.04
N CYS A 55 29.41 7.55 22.57
CA CYS A 55 29.39 7.21 21.15
C CYS A 55 27.99 7.44 20.55
N ALA A 56 26.94 7.02 21.25
CA ALA A 56 25.56 7.18 20.81
C ALA A 56 25.17 8.66 20.69
N GLN A 57 25.55 9.50 21.67
CA GLN A 57 25.30 10.94 21.65
C GLN A 57 26.01 11.66 20.50
N LEU A 58 27.22 11.22 20.12
CA LEU A 58 27.89 11.74 18.92
C LEU A 58 27.13 11.39 17.66
N VAL A 59 26.71 10.13 17.50
CA VAL A 59 25.93 9.69 16.32
C VAL A 59 24.57 10.42 16.25
N LEU A 60 23.90 10.66 17.38
CA LEU A 60 22.64 11.40 17.43
C LEU A 60 22.76 12.88 17.02
N GLN A 61 23.98 13.43 16.99
CA GLN A 61 24.26 14.80 16.56
C GLN A 61 24.65 14.88 15.08
N GLU A 62 24.94 13.75 14.42
CA GLU A 62 25.30 13.71 13.00
C GLU A 62 24.07 13.91 12.10
N ASP A 63 24.31 14.41 10.89
CA ASP A 63 23.28 14.48 9.86
C ASP A 63 22.86 13.08 9.41
N GLY A 64 21.55 12.83 9.37
CA GLY A 64 20.96 11.57 8.91
C GLY A 64 21.15 11.27 7.41
N CYS A 65 21.82 12.16 6.66
CA CYS A 65 22.19 11.97 5.26
C CYS A 65 20.98 11.71 4.34
N LEU A 66 19.88 12.46 4.56
CA LEU A 66 18.66 12.36 3.78
C LEU A 66 18.90 12.82 2.32
N PRO A 67 18.28 12.18 1.31
CA PRO A 67 18.49 12.51 -0.10
C PRO A 67 17.71 13.77 -0.51
N ILE A 68 18.24 14.94 -0.14
CA ILE A 68 17.64 16.24 -0.44
C ILE A 68 17.73 16.53 -1.95
N PRO A 69 16.61 16.82 -2.65
CA PRO A 69 16.62 17.11 -4.07
C PRO A 69 17.24 18.48 -4.37
N ASP A 70 17.90 18.59 -5.52
CA ASP A 70 18.42 19.86 -6.04
C ASP A 70 17.26 20.82 -6.38
N PRO A 71 17.14 21.98 -5.69
CA PRO A 71 16.03 22.91 -5.89
C PRO A 71 16.06 23.63 -7.25
N ASP A 72 17.22 23.75 -7.89
CA ASP A 72 17.36 24.39 -9.20
C ASP A 72 16.97 23.42 -10.32
N ARG A 73 17.17 22.12 -10.10
CA ARG A 73 16.74 21.06 -11.01
C ARG A 73 15.25 20.74 -10.85
N TYR A 74 14.78 20.58 -9.61
CA TYR A 74 13.41 20.17 -9.30
C TYR A 74 12.63 21.34 -8.70
N VAL A 75 12.07 22.17 -9.57
CA VAL A 75 11.40 23.42 -9.18
C VAL A 75 10.01 23.11 -8.63
N ARG A 76 9.68 23.70 -7.48
CA ARG A 76 8.41 23.55 -6.77
C ARG A 76 7.69 24.89 -6.64
N THR A 77 6.44 24.96 -7.04
CA THR A 77 5.58 26.15 -6.92
C THR A 77 4.18 25.77 -6.43
N ASP A 78 3.37 26.79 -6.13
CA ASP A 78 1.92 26.67 -5.90
C ASP A 78 1.52 25.67 -4.81
N ILE A 79 2.35 25.54 -3.77
CA ILE A 79 2.10 24.65 -2.64
C ILE A 79 1.01 25.28 -1.76
N GLN A 80 -0.16 24.65 -1.73
CA GLN A 80 -1.30 25.14 -0.94
C GLN A 80 -2.29 24.04 -0.57
N ILE A 81 -3.01 24.25 0.52
CA ILE A 81 -4.20 23.47 0.86
C ILE A 81 -5.34 24.00 -0.03
N PRO A 82 -5.93 23.16 -0.91
CA PRO A 82 -6.92 23.66 -1.85
C PRO A 82 -8.26 23.93 -1.18
N GLU A 83 -8.93 25.03 -1.57
CA GLU A 83 -10.32 25.28 -1.17
C GLU A 83 -11.28 24.27 -1.81
N ASN A 84 -11.11 24.01 -3.12
CA ASN A 84 -11.78 22.91 -3.81
C ASN A 84 -10.91 21.65 -3.76
N THR A 85 -11.27 20.72 -2.88
CA THR A 85 -10.58 19.44 -2.73
C THR A 85 -10.95 18.41 -3.80
N GLU A 86 -11.78 18.76 -4.78
CA GLU A 86 -12.41 17.82 -5.72
C GLU A 86 -13.13 16.71 -4.95
N LYS A 87 -14.06 17.09 -4.05
CA LYS A 87 -14.79 16.18 -3.12
C LYS A 87 -13.85 15.21 -2.39
N GLY A 88 -12.82 15.77 -1.77
CA GLY A 88 -11.83 15.05 -0.96
C GLY A 88 -10.69 14.40 -1.75
N GLY A 89 -10.65 14.50 -3.08
CA GLY A 89 -9.59 13.92 -3.89
C GLY A 89 -8.18 14.47 -3.57
N TRP A 90 -8.06 15.79 -3.40
CA TRP A 90 -6.78 16.46 -3.08
C TRP A 90 -6.58 16.62 -1.56
N ALA A 91 -5.41 16.22 -1.08
CA ALA A 91 -4.91 16.60 0.24
C ALA A 91 -4.17 17.96 0.17
N THR A 92 -3.30 18.12 -0.83
CA THR A 92 -2.49 19.33 -1.02
C THR A 92 -2.26 19.52 -2.52
N ARG A 93 -2.26 20.76 -3.01
CA ARG A 93 -1.86 21.09 -4.38
C ARG A 93 -0.43 21.61 -4.39
N CYS A 94 0.29 21.29 -5.45
CA CYS A 94 1.62 21.84 -5.75
C CYS A 94 1.90 21.69 -7.25
N SER A 95 2.94 22.33 -7.77
CA SER A 95 3.52 22.00 -9.07
C SER A 95 4.99 21.69 -8.89
N VAL A 96 5.40 20.47 -9.23
CA VAL A 96 6.82 20.08 -9.21
C VAL A 96 7.20 19.59 -10.60
N LYS A 97 8.29 20.13 -11.15
CA LYS A 97 8.80 19.79 -12.48
C LYS A 97 10.33 19.80 -12.51
N SER A 98 10.91 18.96 -13.36
CA SER A 98 12.34 19.01 -13.67
C SER A 98 12.62 20.09 -14.72
N THR A 99 13.68 20.89 -14.53
CA THR A 99 14.22 21.81 -15.54
C THR A 99 15.09 21.09 -16.56
N ALA A 100 15.54 19.88 -16.25
CA ALA A 100 16.38 19.04 -17.09
C ALA A 100 15.96 17.56 -16.98
N PRO A 101 14.80 17.16 -17.54
CA PRO A 101 14.39 15.75 -17.56
C PRO A 101 15.36 14.92 -18.41
N THR A 102 15.62 13.69 -17.99
CA THR A 102 16.51 12.74 -18.68
C THR A 102 15.80 11.90 -19.74
N SER A 103 14.46 11.92 -19.74
CA SER A 103 13.60 11.24 -20.69
C SER A 103 12.32 12.05 -20.96
N ALA A 104 11.65 11.77 -22.07
CA ALA A 104 10.35 12.36 -22.43
C ALA A 104 9.17 11.37 -22.25
N LEU A 105 9.39 10.25 -21.55
CA LEU A 105 8.40 9.18 -21.40
C LEU A 105 7.06 9.67 -20.81
N LEU A 106 7.11 10.64 -19.90
CA LEU A 106 5.95 11.27 -19.26
C LEU A 106 5.80 12.75 -19.64
N ALA A 107 6.44 13.21 -20.72
CA ALA A 107 6.39 14.60 -21.13
C ALA A 107 4.95 15.12 -21.27
N GLY A 108 4.63 16.20 -20.57
CA GLY A 108 3.31 16.83 -20.60
C GLY A 108 2.23 16.10 -19.78
N ARG A 109 2.58 15.02 -19.06
CA ARG A 109 1.64 14.28 -18.21
C ARG A 109 1.65 14.81 -16.77
N THR A 110 0.47 14.95 -16.21
CA THR A 110 0.26 15.32 -14.81
C THR A 110 0.12 14.07 -13.93
N VAL A 111 0.79 14.07 -12.78
CA VAL A 111 0.82 12.94 -11.84
C VAL A 111 0.41 13.40 -10.45
N ALA A 112 -0.67 12.84 -9.92
CA ALA A 112 -1.04 12.97 -8.52
C ALA A 112 -0.27 11.94 -7.68
N VAL A 113 0.26 12.36 -6.53
CA VAL A 113 1.08 11.49 -5.67
C VAL A 113 0.32 11.22 -4.38
N LYS A 114 0.06 9.96 -4.02
CA LYS A 114 -0.63 9.64 -2.76
C LYS A 114 0.03 10.31 -1.54
N ASP A 115 -0.78 10.76 -0.58
CA ASP A 115 -0.32 11.54 0.57
C ASP A 115 0.44 10.77 1.66
N ASN A 116 0.85 9.53 1.39
CA ASN A 116 1.83 8.79 2.19
C ASN A 116 3.23 8.74 1.53
N ILE A 117 3.37 9.30 0.33
CA ILE A 117 4.63 9.39 -0.43
C ILE A 117 5.26 10.76 -0.16
N ALA A 118 6.55 10.78 0.20
CA ALA A 118 7.28 12.01 0.45
C ALA A 118 7.48 12.83 -0.84
N VAL A 119 7.20 14.14 -0.75
CA VAL A 119 7.52 15.14 -1.77
C VAL A 119 8.14 16.31 -1.02
N ALA A 120 9.39 16.63 -1.30
CA ALA A 120 10.13 17.63 -0.52
C ALA A 120 9.38 18.97 -0.48
N GLY A 121 9.29 19.57 0.71
CA GLY A 121 8.62 20.87 0.93
C GLY A 121 7.08 20.82 0.87
N VAL A 122 6.47 19.67 0.63
CA VAL A 122 5.01 19.51 0.58
C VAL A 122 4.56 18.60 1.72
N ARG A 123 3.60 19.07 2.53
CA ARG A 123 3.08 18.30 3.67
C ARG A 123 2.68 16.87 3.28
N CYS A 124 2.90 15.94 4.20
CA CYS A 124 2.61 14.52 4.02
C CYS A 124 1.84 14.01 5.24
N THR A 125 0.50 13.97 5.14
CA THR A 125 -0.37 13.72 6.31
C THR A 125 -0.59 12.24 6.57
N ASN A 126 -0.43 11.37 5.55
CA ASN A 126 -0.83 9.96 5.62
C ASN A 126 -2.29 9.77 6.10
N GLY A 127 -3.18 10.72 5.79
CA GLY A 127 -4.57 10.72 6.25
C GLY A 127 -4.76 10.92 7.75
N LEU A 128 -3.71 11.31 8.49
CA LEU A 128 -3.74 11.56 9.93
C LEU A 128 -3.82 13.07 10.22
N PRO A 129 -4.54 13.48 11.28
CA PRO A 129 -4.42 14.84 11.79
C PRO A 129 -3.00 15.09 12.35
N PRO A 130 -2.52 16.34 12.37
CA PRO A 130 -1.17 16.69 12.83
C PRO A 130 -1.06 16.71 14.36
N VAL A 131 -1.32 15.58 15.03
CA VAL A 131 -1.30 15.44 16.51
C VAL A 131 0.04 15.90 17.10
N ASN A 132 1.15 15.62 16.41
CA ASN A 132 2.51 16.03 16.83
C ASN A 132 3.12 17.06 15.86
N GLY A 133 2.29 17.85 15.20
CA GLY A 133 2.70 18.76 14.14
C GLY A 133 2.61 18.14 12.74
N GLU A 134 2.71 19.01 11.74
CA GLU A 134 2.72 18.58 10.34
C GLU A 134 4.10 18.07 9.95
N TRP A 135 4.16 16.89 9.33
CA TRP A 135 5.39 16.42 8.70
C TRP A 135 5.50 16.97 7.28
N ILE A 136 6.57 17.74 7.06
CA ILE A 136 6.97 18.27 5.75
C ILE A 136 8.34 17.67 5.43
N PRO A 137 8.43 16.63 4.59
CA PRO A 137 9.71 15.99 4.27
C PRO A 137 10.64 16.97 3.54
N THR A 138 11.94 16.80 3.75
CA THR A 138 13.01 17.54 3.05
C THR A 138 13.53 16.80 1.81
N TYR A 139 12.99 15.62 1.54
CA TYR A 139 13.41 14.72 0.46
C TYR A 139 12.21 14.22 -0.36
N ASP A 140 12.48 13.78 -1.57
CA ASP A 140 11.52 13.10 -2.42
C ASP A 140 11.61 11.59 -2.25
N ALA A 141 10.48 10.90 -2.38
CA ALA A 141 10.50 9.47 -2.66
C ALA A 141 11.16 9.22 -4.03
N THR A 142 11.88 8.10 -4.17
CA THR A 142 12.58 7.76 -5.44
C THR A 142 11.64 7.83 -6.64
N ILE A 143 10.41 7.34 -6.50
CA ILE A 143 9.41 7.33 -7.56
C ILE A 143 8.96 8.74 -7.98
N VAL A 144 9.02 9.72 -7.09
CA VAL A 144 8.73 11.13 -7.42
C VAL A 144 9.84 11.68 -8.30
N THR A 145 11.10 11.50 -7.91
CA THR A 145 12.26 11.90 -8.72
C THR A 145 12.23 11.25 -10.10
N ARG A 146 11.88 9.95 -10.18
CA ARG A 146 11.74 9.23 -11.45
C ARG A 146 10.64 9.79 -12.36
N VAL A 147 9.49 10.18 -11.80
CA VAL A 147 8.43 10.86 -12.57
C VAL A 147 8.94 12.18 -13.15
N LEU A 148 9.64 12.98 -12.35
CA LEU A 148 10.18 14.27 -12.76
C LEU A 148 11.28 14.13 -13.84
N ASP A 149 12.17 13.15 -13.68
CA ASP A 149 13.22 12.83 -14.65
C ASP A 149 12.65 12.30 -15.97
N ALA A 150 11.50 11.62 -15.94
CA ALA A 150 10.76 11.22 -17.13
C ALA A 150 9.96 12.35 -17.80
N GLY A 151 10.03 13.59 -17.29
CA GLY A 151 9.34 14.75 -17.83
C GLY A 151 7.89 14.93 -17.36
N GLY A 152 7.46 14.15 -16.37
CA GLY A 152 6.15 14.30 -15.74
C GLY A 152 6.09 15.49 -14.77
N ILE A 153 4.88 15.98 -14.52
CA ILE A 153 4.62 17.10 -13.62
C ILE A 153 3.84 16.57 -12.41
N VAL A 154 4.40 16.69 -11.21
CA VAL A 154 3.65 16.36 -9.99
C VAL A 154 2.74 17.53 -9.64
N THR A 155 1.43 17.28 -9.59
CA THR A 155 0.42 18.35 -9.43
C THR A 155 -0.20 18.42 -8.03
N GLY A 156 0.24 17.57 -7.11
CA GLY A 156 -0.26 17.58 -5.74
C GLY A 156 -0.21 16.23 -5.06
N LYS A 157 -0.61 16.27 -3.78
CA LYS A 157 -0.80 15.11 -2.92
C LYS A 157 -2.26 14.67 -2.97
N ALA A 158 -2.51 13.44 -3.41
CA ALA A 158 -3.83 12.81 -3.42
C ALA A 158 -4.17 12.25 -2.04
N ALA A 159 -5.38 12.50 -1.55
CA ALA A 159 -5.82 12.04 -0.24
C ALA A 159 -5.70 10.52 -0.08
N CYS A 160 -5.44 10.09 1.15
CA CYS A 160 -5.42 8.68 1.51
C CYS A 160 -6.07 8.45 2.88
N GLU A 161 -6.52 7.22 3.11
CA GLU A 161 -7.17 6.87 4.37
C GLU A 161 -6.25 7.00 5.58
N ASN A 162 -6.86 7.08 6.77
CA ASN A 162 -6.17 7.29 8.04
C ASN A 162 -5.07 6.24 8.26
N ALA A 163 -3.80 6.67 8.27
CA ALA A 163 -2.63 5.80 8.33
C ALA A 163 -2.54 4.74 7.21
N CYS A 164 -3.25 4.92 6.09
CA CYS A 164 -3.49 3.90 5.08
C CYS A 164 -4.24 2.64 5.58
N MET A 165 -4.97 2.76 6.69
CA MET A 165 -5.59 1.66 7.45
C MET A 165 -7.12 1.66 7.34
N GLU A 166 -7.68 1.92 6.16
CA GLU A 166 -9.11 1.66 5.90
C GLU A 166 -9.34 1.28 4.42
N PRO A 167 -10.30 0.40 4.11
CA PRO A 167 -10.67 0.02 2.74
C PRO A 167 -11.77 0.93 2.17
N ILE A 168 -12.35 1.82 2.98
CA ILE A 168 -13.44 2.73 2.62
C ILE A 168 -12.93 4.15 2.73
N SER A 169 -13.38 5.01 1.81
CA SER A 169 -12.84 6.34 1.62
C SER A 169 -13.43 7.45 2.50
N ASN A 170 -13.69 7.15 3.78
CA ASN A 170 -14.36 8.06 4.72
C ASN A 170 -13.54 8.41 5.97
N THR A 171 -12.25 8.11 5.99
CA THR A 171 -11.41 8.26 7.20
C THR A 171 -10.23 9.21 7.04
N SER A 172 -9.89 9.59 5.80
CA SER A 172 -8.88 10.62 5.54
C SER A 172 -9.14 11.89 6.36
N TYR A 173 -8.09 12.37 7.03
CA TYR A 173 -8.10 13.65 7.72
C TYR A 173 -8.45 14.84 6.81
N THR A 174 -8.08 14.77 5.53
CA THR A 174 -8.32 15.87 4.57
C THR A 174 -9.74 15.88 4.01
N GLY A 175 -10.61 14.96 4.46
CA GLY A 175 -12.02 14.87 4.09
C GLY A 175 -12.39 13.53 3.45
N VAL A 176 -13.70 13.25 3.45
CA VAL A 176 -14.27 12.07 2.79
C VAL A 176 -14.06 12.16 1.29
N VAL A 177 -13.60 11.08 0.66
CA VAL A 177 -13.38 11.02 -0.79
C VAL A 177 -14.56 10.31 -1.44
N HIS A 178 -15.36 11.02 -2.21
CA HIS A 178 -16.59 10.48 -2.80
C HIS A 178 -16.28 9.72 -4.11
N ASN A 179 -17.02 8.65 -4.40
CA ASN A 179 -16.90 7.93 -5.67
C ASN A 179 -17.20 8.86 -6.87
N PRO A 180 -16.44 8.80 -7.98
CA PRO A 180 -16.67 9.63 -9.16
C PRO A 180 -18.03 9.37 -9.85
N PHE A 181 -18.63 8.20 -9.66
CA PHE A 181 -19.92 7.84 -10.26
C PHE A 181 -21.11 8.06 -9.33
N ALA A 182 -20.88 8.25 -8.02
CA ALA A 182 -21.94 8.45 -7.05
C ALA A 182 -21.45 9.16 -5.78
N ASP A 183 -21.91 10.39 -5.57
CA ASP A 183 -21.67 11.11 -4.33
C ASP A 183 -22.28 10.34 -3.14
N GLY A 184 -21.44 10.10 -2.12
CA GLY A 184 -21.87 9.37 -0.92
C GLY A 184 -21.52 7.89 -0.95
N TYR A 185 -20.84 7.43 -2.01
CA TYR A 185 -20.27 6.09 -2.11
C TYR A 185 -18.75 6.14 -1.97
N THR A 186 -18.19 5.02 -1.55
CA THR A 186 -16.74 4.86 -1.40
C THR A 186 -16.00 4.84 -2.74
N CYS A 187 -14.87 5.53 -2.82
CA CYS A 187 -13.83 5.29 -3.82
C CYS A 187 -13.05 4.02 -3.55
N GLY A 188 -13.20 3.39 -2.39
CA GLY A 188 -12.27 2.38 -1.89
C GLY A 188 -11.01 3.03 -1.33
N GLY A 189 -10.22 2.27 -0.57
CA GLY A 189 -9.05 2.78 0.15
C GLY A 189 -7.83 1.86 0.06
N SER A 190 -6.62 2.33 0.37
CA SER A 190 -6.35 3.67 0.88
C SER A 190 -5.87 4.72 -0.12
N SER A 191 -5.68 4.42 -1.42
CA SER A 191 -5.38 5.47 -2.43
C SER A 191 -6.66 6.02 -3.06
N SER A 192 -7.62 6.36 -2.19
CA SER A 192 -8.95 6.85 -2.53
C SER A 192 -8.89 8.12 -3.39
N GLY A 193 -8.05 9.08 -2.98
CA GLY A 193 -7.81 10.32 -3.73
C GLY A 193 -7.21 10.05 -5.10
N SER A 194 -6.21 9.18 -5.20
CA SER A 194 -5.59 8.80 -6.48
C SER A 194 -6.62 8.21 -7.45
N GLY A 195 -7.49 7.32 -6.96
CA GLY A 195 -8.57 6.74 -7.76
C GLY A 195 -9.54 7.78 -8.29
N ARG A 196 -10.00 8.68 -7.42
CA ARG A 196 -10.94 9.75 -7.80
C ARG A 196 -10.33 10.72 -8.80
N LEU A 197 -9.14 11.24 -8.53
CA LEU A 197 -8.52 12.30 -9.31
C LEU A 197 -8.23 11.86 -10.75
N VAL A 198 -7.81 10.61 -10.94
CA VAL A 198 -7.64 10.02 -12.27
C VAL A 198 -8.98 9.82 -12.96
N ALA A 199 -9.97 9.27 -12.26
CA ALA A 199 -11.29 8.98 -12.85
C ALA A 199 -12.02 10.24 -13.34
N ILE A 200 -11.88 11.37 -12.64
CA ILE A 200 -12.49 12.66 -13.05
C ILE A 200 -11.60 13.49 -13.99
N GLY A 201 -10.39 13.03 -14.32
CA GLY A 201 -9.44 13.76 -15.18
C GLY A 201 -8.77 14.98 -14.52
N ALA A 202 -8.75 15.05 -13.19
CA ALA A 202 -8.04 16.11 -12.45
C ALA A 202 -6.51 15.90 -12.45
N ALA A 203 -6.05 14.68 -12.74
CA ALA A 203 -4.68 14.34 -13.12
C ALA A 203 -4.72 13.22 -14.17
N ASP A 204 -3.75 13.21 -15.10
CA ASP A 204 -3.66 12.16 -16.13
C ASP A 204 -3.37 10.78 -15.50
N MET A 205 -2.53 10.78 -14.46
CA MET A 205 -2.05 9.59 -13.79
C MET A 205 -1.93 9.83 -12.28
N ALA A 206 -1.87 8.76 -11.50
CA ALA A 206 -1.54 8.84 -10.10
C ALA A 206 -0.65 7.70 -9.63
N LEU A 207 0.13 7.99 -8.59
CA LEU A 207 0.87 6.99 -7.82
C LEU A 207 0.04 6.60 -6.61
N GLY A 208 -0.15 5.30 -6.41
CA GLY A 208 -0.73 4.72 -5.21
C GLY A 208 0.30 3.88 -4.45
N ALA A 209 -0.03 3.51 -3.22
CA ALA A 209 0.65 2.43 -2.50
C ALA A 209 -0.30 1.23 -2.41
N ASP A 210 0.14 0.00 -2.17
CA ASP A 210 -0.71 -1.22 -2.04
C ASP A 210 -0.04 -2.22 -1.11
N GLN A 211 -0.67 -2.49 0.03
CA GLN A 211 -0.07 -3.30 1.06
C GLN A 211 -0.76 -4.68 1.24
N GLY A 212 -2.04 -4.94 0.87
CA GLY A 212 -2.88 -6.16 1.14
C GLY A 212 -3.43 -6.50 2.57
N GLY A 213 -4.70 -6.21 2.92
CA GLY A 213 -5.31 -6.11 4.27
C GLY A 213 -5.47 -7.37 5.12
N TYR A 214 -5.92 -7.25 6.38
CA TYR A 214 -6.20 -8.41 7.26
C TYR A 214 -7.64 -8.93 7.13
N VAL A 215 -8.08 -9.84 8.01
CA VAL A 215 -9.43 -10.44 8.09
C VAL A 215 -9.83 -10.54 9.58
N PHE A 216 -11.11 -10.78 9.91
CA PHE A 216 -11.55 -11.21 11.25
C PHE A 216 -12.20 -12.61 11.19
N VAL A 217 -12.38 -13.22 12.35
CA VAL A 217 -13.23 -14.40 12.50
C VAL A 217 -14.07 -14.17 13.74
N LEU A 218 -15.36 -13.88 13.56
CA LEU A 218 -16.29 -13.79 14.67
C LEU A 218 -16.92 -15.17 14.89
N SER A 219 -16.48 -15.86 15.92
CA SER A 219 -17.28 -16.94 16.51
C SER A 219 -18.48 -16.27 17.18
N LYS A 220 -19.72 -16.54 16.71
CA LYS A 220 -20.89 -16.22 17.54
C LYS A 220 -20.69 -16.92 18.90
N PRO A 221 -20.91 -16.25 20.05
CA PRO A 221 -20.92 -16.97 21.32
C PRO A 221 -21.97 -18.08 21.22
N PRO A 222 -21.69 -19.28 21.73
CA PRO A 222 -22.67 -20.36 21.68
C PRO A 222 -23.91 -19.89 22.45
N ARG A 223 -25.02 -19.67 21.74
CA ARG A 223 -26.32 -19.81 22.39
C ARG A 223 -26.39 -21.26 22.84
N ARG A 224 -26.75 -21.49 24.10
CA ARG A 224 -26.85 -22.83 24.69
C ARG A 224 -27.53 -23.78 23.69
N SER A 225 -26.86 -24.89 23.40
CA SER A 225 -27.18 -25.92 22.39
C SER A 225 -26.90 -25.51 20.93
N HIS A 226 -26.19 -26.41 20.23
CA HIS A 226 -25.78 -26.41 18.81
C HIS A 226 -24.34 -25.98 18.53
N GLN A 227 -23.61 -26.87 17.84
CA GLN A 227 -22.22 -26.75 17.38
C GLN A 227 -21.93 -25.35 16.84
N GLY A 228 -20.88 -24.71 17.38
CA GLY A 228 -20.43 -23.40 16.93
C GLY A 228 -19.89 -23.48 15.51
N ASN A 229 -20.62 -22.93 14.55
CA ASN A 229 -20.09 -22.67 13.22
C ASN A 229 -19.13 -21.48 13.30
N LEU A 230 -17.87 -21.68 12.91
CA LEU A 230 -16.90 -20.62 12.67
C LEU A 230 -17.38 -19.80 11.48
N VAL A 231 -17.79 -18.55 11.69
CA VAL A 231 -18.08 -17.62 10.59
C VAL A 231 -16.86 -16.75 10.38
N ILE A 232 -16.12 -17.01 9.31
CA ILE A 232 -15.02 -16.17 8.86
C ILE A 232 -15.62 -14.86 8.36
N MET A 233 -15.23 -13.74 8.96
CA MET A 233 -15.75 -12.39 8.71
C MET A 233 -14.58 -11.50 8.26
N GLN A 234 -14.45 -11.23 6.97
CA GLN A 234 -13.26 -10.62 6.37
C GLN A 234 -13.24 -9.07 6.46
N GLU A 235 -12.41 -8.44 7.31
CA GLU A 235 -12.24 -6.96 7.37
C GLU A 235 -10.78 -6.53 7.21
N GLU A 236 -10.50 -5.40 6.56
CA GLU A 236 -9.61 -5.41 5.40
C GLU A 236 -9.05 -3.99 5.04
N TYR A 237 -7.84 -3.81 4.47
CA TYR A 237 -7.39 -2.58 3.76
C TYR A 237 -6.76 -2.80 2.36
N ARG A 238 -6.66 -1.74 1.52
CA ARG A 238 -5.58 -1.38 0.57
C ARG A 238 -5.93 -1.26 -0.93
N SER A 239 -5.07 -0.70 -1.79
CA SER A 239 -4.77 0.73 -1.88
C SER A 239 -4.53 1.12 -3.37
N ILE A 240 -4.14 0.24 -4.30
CA ILE A 240 -4.16 0.55 -5.75
C ILE A 240 -5.37 -0.09 -6.45
N ARG A 241 -5.51 -1.42 -6.32
CA ARG A 241 -6.47 -2.19 -7.12
C ARG A 241 -7.93 -1.95 -6.74
N ILE A 242 -8.24 -1.78 -5.46
CA ILE A 242 -9.63 -1.52 -5.02
C ILE A 242 -10.10 -0.15 -5.47
N PRO A 243 -9.36 0.95 -5.21
CA PRO A 243 -9.79 2.22 -5.73
C PRO A 243 -9.87 2.26 -7.25
N ALA A 244 -8.98 1.52 -7.94
CA ALA A 244 -9.08 1.37 -9.38
C ALA A 244 -10.39 0.70 -9.82
N ALA A 245 -10.74 -0.44 -9.20
CA ALA A 245 -11.98 -1.15 -9.48
C ALA A 245 -13.23 -0.31 -9.20
N PHE A 246 -13.29 0.39 -8.06
CA PHE A 246 -14.45 1.21 -7.69
C PHE A 246 -14.55 2.54 -8.44
N CYS A 247 -13.43 3.09 -8.89
CA CYS A 247 -13.40 4.34 -9.66
C CYS A 247 -13.36 4.11 -11.18
N GLY A 248 -13.44 2.86 -11.65
CA GLY A 248 -13.49 2.54 -13.08
C GLY A 248 -12.22 2.97 -13.82
N ILE A 249 -11.05 2.72 -13.24
CA ILE A 249 -9.74 3.03 -13.83
C ILE A 249 -8.83 1.79 -13.77
N VAL A 250 -7.69 1.85 -14.44
CA VAL A 250 -6.66 0.81 -14.36
C VAL A 250 -5.75 1.05 -13.17
N GLY A 251 -5.50 0.00 -12.38
CA GLY A 251 -4.56 0.05 -11.26
C GLY A 251 -3.69 -1.19 -11.23
N HIS A 252 -2.37 -1.01 -11.24
CA HIS A 252 -1.44 -2.13 -11.21
C HIS A 252 -0.63 -2.13 -9.92
N LYS A 253 -0.76 -3.23 -9.16
CA LYS A 253 0.18 -3.55 -8.07
C LYS A 253 1.34 -4.33 -8.68
N PRO A 254 2.54 -3.75 -8.80
CA PRO A 254 3.65 -4.41 -9.45
C PRO A 254 4.15 -5.62 -8.65
N THR A 255 5.08 -6.38 -9.23
CA THR A 255 5.84 -7.39 -8.49
C THR A 255 6.51 -6.75 -7.26
N TRP A 256 6.50 -7.45 -6.12
CA TRP A 256 7.21 -6.97 -4.92
C TRP A 256 8.71 -6.79 -5.21
N GLY A 257 9.23 -5.59 -4.94
CA GLY A 257 10.62 -5.21 -5.26
C GLY A 257 10.84 -4.66 -6.67
N LEU A 258 9.85 -4.67 -7.57
CA LEU A 258 10.01 -4.07 -8.90
C LEU A 258 10.10 -2.54 -8.85
N VAL A 259 9.29 -1.91 -8.01
CA VAL A 259 9.26 -0.45 -7.80
C VAL A 259 9.78 -0.15 -6.38
N PRO A 260 10.73 0.79 -6.20
CA PRO A 260 11.26 1.13 -4.89
C PRO A 260 10.18 1.75 -4.00
N TYR A 261 10.23 1.44 -2.72
CA TYR A 261 9.40 2.00 -1.67
C TYR A 261 10.13 3.10 -0.86
N THR A 262 11.35 3.45 -1.27
CA THR A 262 12.17 4.54 -0.69
C THR A 262 11.39 5.86 -0.60
N GLY A 263 11.33 6.43 0.60
CA GLY A 263 10.64 7.70 0.88
C GLY A 263 9.11 7.60 0.96
N ILE A 264 8.56 6.38 1.13
CA ILE A 264 7.12 6.17 1.28
C ILE A 264 6.83 5.62 2.68
N LEU A 265 5.82 6.16 3.35
CA LEU A 265 5.35 5.62 4.63
C LEU A 265 4.74 4.23 4.40
N GLY A 266 5.40 3.22 4.96
CA GLY A 266 5.04 1.80 4.83
C GLY A 266 4.28 1.28 6.02
N LEU A 267 3.67 0.10 5.86
CA LEU A 267 3.13 -0.65 6.98
C LEU A 267 4.13 -1.70 7.43
N GLN A 268 4.59 -2.51 6.47
CA GLN A 268 5.57 -3.53 6.71
C GLN A 268 6.27 -3.84 5.40
N SER A 269 7.57 -3.77 5.44
CA SER A 269 8.44 -3.98 4.28
C SER A 269 8.15 -5.20 3.39
N VAL A 270 7.70 -6.33 3.93
CA VAL A 270 7.46 -7.58 3.18
C VAL A 270 6.22 -7.57 2.28
N ILE A 271 5.45 -6.49 2.32
CA ILE A 271 4.16 -6.38 1.62
C ILE A 271 3.94 -5.00 1.00
N ASP A 272 4.82 -4.04 1.27
CA ASP A 272 4.68 -2.69 0.79
C ASP A 272 4.94 -2.67 -0.72
N HIS A 273 3.97 -2.20 -1.50
CA HIS A 273 4.11 -1.95 -2.93
C HIS A 273 3.69 -0.51 -3.23
N THR A 274 4.23 0.05 -4.30
CA THR A 274 3.73 1.27 -4.94
C THR A 274 3.61 1.03 -6.43
N GLY A 275 2.71 1.75 -7.09
CA GLY A 275 2.40 1.47 -8.48
C GLY A 275 1.43 2.47 -9.12
N PRO A 276 1.24 2.34 -10.44
CA PRO A 276 0.49 3.29 -11.25
C PRO A 276 -1.03 3.10 -11.18
N MET A 277 -1.75 4.21 -11.28
CA MET A 277 -3.20 4.31 -11.45
C MET A 277 -3.50 5.27 -12.60
N THR A 278 -4.22 4.82 -13.62
CA THR A 278 -4.41 5.56 -14.89
C THR A 278 -5.74 5.21 -15.54
N THR A 279 -6.19 6.00 -16.51
CA THR A 279 -7.44 5.73 -17.25
C THR A 279 -7.32 4.64 -18.32
N THR A 280 -6.09 4.34 -18.78
CA THR A 280 -5.82 3.32 -19.81
C THR A 280 -4.72 2.35 -19.38
N VAL A 281 -4.73 1.14 -19.94
CA VAL A 281 -3.70 0.10 -19.71
C VAL A 281 -2.34 0.58 -20.22
N ARG A 282 -2.31 1.26 -21.37
CA ARG A 282 -1.08 1.76 -21.98
C ARG A 282 -0.41 2.85 -21.14
N ASP A 283 -1.16 3.83 -20.65
CA ASP A 283 -0.61 4.84 -19.75
C ASP A 283 -0.17 4.24 -18.41
N ASN A 284 -0.84 3.18 -17.95
CA ASN A 284 -0.45 2.44 -16.75
C ASN A 284 0.94 1.80 -16.92
N ALA A 285 1.14 1.09 -18.04
CA ALA A 285 2.42 0.49 -18.41
C ALA A 285 3.53 1.55 -18.56
N ARG A 286 3.20 2.70 -19.16
CA ARG A 286 4.13 3.84 -19.30
C ARG A 286 4.57 4.40 -17.95
N LEU A 287 3.64 4.59 -17.00
CA LEU A 287 4.00 5.05 -15.67
C LEU A 287 4.80 3.99 -14.90
N LEU A 288 4.49 2.70 -15.04
CA LEU A 288 5.30 1.63 -14.46
C LEU A 288 6.75 1.67 -14.97
N GLU A 289 6.92 1.81 -16.28
CA GLU A 289 8.24 1.92 -16.93
C GLU A 289 9.04 3.08 -16.37
N ALA A 290 8.42 4.24 -16.15
CA ALA A 290 9.09 5.40 -15.55
C ALA A 290 9.57 5.14 -14.11
N ILE A 291 8.78 4.43 -13.28
CA ILE A 291 9.05 4.32 -11.83
C ILE A 291 9.76 3.03 -11.42
N SER A 292 9.86 2.03 -12.29
CA SER A 292 10.40 0.70 -11.97
C SER A 292 11.94 0.63 -12.00
N GLY A 293 12.49 -0.41 -11.35
CA GLY A 293 13.91 -0.75 -11.34
C GLY A 293 14.61 -0.46 -10.01
N PRO A 294 15.76 -1.09 -9.73
CA PRO A 294 16.52 -0.91 -8.49
C PRO A 294 16.96 0.55 -8.29
N ASP A 295 16.87 1.06 -7.07
CA ASP A 295 17.39 2.39 -6.70
C ASP A 295 18.68 2.36 -5.88
N GLY A 296 19.13 1.16 -5.48
CA GLY A 296 20.33 0.95 -4.66
C GLY A 296 20.14 1.29 -3.18
N ILE A 297 18.93 1.68 -2.78
CA ILE A 297 18.57 2.06 -1.42
C ILE A 297 17.61 1.02 -0.83
N ASP A 298 16.54 0.63 -1.52
CA ASP A 298 15.49 -0.24 -0.97
C ASP A 298 15.87 -1.73 -1.03
N ASP A 299 16.07 -2.36 0.14
CA ASP A 299 16.34 -3.79 0.29
C ASP A 299 15.19 -4.74 -0.02
N ARG A 300 14.03 -4.24 -0.45
CA ARG A 300 12.98 -5.05 -1.10
C ARG A 300 13.37 -5.44 -2.53
N GLN A 301 14.24 -4.65 -3.17
CA GLN A 301 14.51 -4.77 -4.60
C GLN A 301 15.59 -5.80 -4.90
N PRO A 302 15.56 -6.42 -6.10
CA PRO A 302 16.73 -7.14 -6.59
C PRO A 302 17.92 -6.17 -6.72
N PHE A 303 19.14 -6.69 -6.55
CA PHE A 303 20.36 -5.88 -6.64
C PHE A 303 20.52 -5.18 -8.01
N SER A 304 20.12 -5.85 -9.09
CA SER A 304 20.18 -5.33 -10.45
C SER A 304 19.06 -5.94 -11.31
N MET A 305 18.64 -5.22 -12.35
CA MET A 305 17.70 -5.71 -13.36
C MET A 305 18.21 -5.38 -14.76
N ALA A 306 17.94 -6.25 -15.73
CA ALA A 306 18.28 -5.98 -17.13
C ALA A 306 17.38 -4.84 -17.66
N PRO A 307 17.90 -3.86 -18.44
CA PRO A 307 17.09 -2.76 -18.95
C PRO A 307 15.84 -3.22 -19.73
N GLU A 308 15.96 -4.30 -20.51
CA GLU A 308 14.83 -4.90 -21.24
C GLU A 308 13.69 -5.38 -20.33
N SER A 309 13.99 -5.77 -19.07
CA SER A 309 12.95 -6.19 -18.11
C SER A 309 12.14 -5.02 -17.53
N LEU A 310 12.54 -3.78 -17.83
CA LEU A 310 11.85 -2.56 -17.40
C LEU A 310 11.09 -1.89 -18.56
N ARG A 311 11.07 -2.48 -19.75
CA ARG A 311 10.27 -2.00 -20.88
C ARG A 311 8.86 -2.56 -20.80
N PHE A 312 7.89 -1.68 -20.54
CA PHE A 312 6.48 -2.06 -20.41
C PHE A 312 5.62 -1.44 -21.50
N SER A 313 5.65 -0.11 -21.68
CA SER A 313 4.79 0.57 -22.66
C SER A 313 5.18 0.21 -24.08
N SER A 314 6.47 0.28 -24.41
CA SER A 314 6.95 -0.05 -25.76
C SER A 314 6.74 -1.52 -26.10
N ALA A 315 6.98 -2.42 -25.13
CA ALA A 315 6.78 -3.85 -25.32
C ALA A 315 5.29 -4.24 -25.42
N LEU A 316 4.40 -3.50 -24.77
CA LEU A 316 2.95 -3.62 -24.96
C LEU A 316 2.56 -3.16 -26.37
N ASP A 317 3.07 -2.02 -26.82
CA ASP A 317 2.79 -1.49 -28.16
C ASP A 317 3.24 -2.46 -29.26
N GLU A 318 4.43 -3.06 -29.12
CA GLU A 318 4.93 -4.09 -30.03
C GLU A 318 4.00 -5.32 -30.06
N PHE A 319 3.50 -5.75 -28.90
CA PHE A 319 2.57 -6.88 -28.80
C PHE A 319 1.24 -6.58 -29.50
N LEU A 320 0.64 -5.42 -29.24
CA LEU A 320 -0.63 -5.01 -29.83
C LEU A 320 -0.49 -4.78 -31.34
N ALA A 321 0.59 -4.14 -31.79
CA ALA A 321 0.89 -3.94 -33.21
C ALA A 321 1.10 -5.27 -33.96
N ALA A 322 1.80 -6.23 -33.37
CA ALA A 322 1.95 -7.58 -33.94
C ALA A 322 0.62 -8.35 -34.00
N GLY A 323 -0.35 -7.97 -33.16
CA GLY A 323 -1.71 -8.47 -33.15
C GLY A 323 -2.65 -7.76 -34.14
N ALA A 324 -2.38 -6.48 -34.47
CA ALA A 324 -3.28 -5.64 -35.27
C ALA A 324 -3.53 -6.17 -36.69
N THR A 325 -2.59 -6.94 -37.26
CA THR A 325 -2.76 -7.58 -38.58
C THR A 325 -3.45 -8.94 -38.50
N LYS A 326 -3.70 -9.46 -37.30
CA LYS A 326 -4.34 -10.76 -37.09
C LYS A 326 -5.86 -10.57 -36.93
N PRO A 327 -6.66 -11.57 -37.29
CA PRO A 327 -8.05 -11.64 -36.86
C PRO A 327 -8.19 -11.47 -35.34
N ARG A 328 -9.24 -10.78 -34.89
CA ARG A 328 -9.48 -10.50 -33.46
C ARG A 328 -9.50 -11.76 -32.60
N ASP A 329 -9.94 -12.88 -33.16
CA ASP A 329 -9.98 -14.20 -32.51
C ASP A 329 -8.60 -14.87 -32.37
N GLN A 330 -7.52 -14.16 -32.71
CA GLN A 330 -6.15 -14.67 -32.60
C GLN A 330 -5.22 -13.75 -31.80
N LEU A 331 -5.73 -12.66 -31.23
CA LEU A 331 -4.92 -11.67 -30.51
C LEU A 331 -4.27 -12.28 -29.25
N LEU A 332 -5.01 -13.13 -28.54
CA LEU A 332 -4.53 -13.87 -27.37
C LEU A 332 -4.21 -15.34 -27.68
N LYS A 333 -4.05 -15.70 -28.96
CA LYS A 333 -3.68 -17.07 -29.34
C LYS A 333 -2.35 -17.47 -28.70
N GLY A 334 -2.37 -18.57 -27.97
CA GLY A 334 -1.21 -19.10 -27.24
C GLY A 334 -1.12 -18.64 -25.78
N PHE A 335 -1.98 -17.73 -25.33
CA PHE A 335 -2.15 -17.43 -23.91
C PHE A 335 -3.07 -18.47 -23.27
N LYS A 336 -2.71 -18.88 -22.07
CA LYS A 336 -3.53 -19.71 -21.20
C LYS A 336 -3.89 -18.95 -19.94
N ILE A 337 -5.19 -18.73 -19.75
CA ILE A 337 -5.74 -17.91 -18.66
C ILE A 337 -6.47 -18.82 -17.68
N GLY A 338 -6.03 -18.79 -16.42
CA GLY A 338 -6.61 -19.57 -15.33
C GLY A 338 -7.69 -18.79 -14.58
N ILE A 339 -8.94 -19.25 -14.59
CA ILE A 339 -9.98 -18.75 -13.69
C ILE A 339 -9.72 -19.32 -12.29
N LEU A 340 -9.39 -18.47 -11.32
CA LEU A 340 -9.20 -18.94 -9.95
C LEU A 340 -10.57 -19.22 -9.31
N LYS A 341 -10.88 -20.50 -9.03
CA LYS A 341 -12.18 -20.94 -8.50
C LYS A 341 -12.56 -20.22 -7.21
N GLU A 342 -11.60 -20.16 -6.28
CA GLU A 342 -11.82 -19.58 -4.96
C GLU A 342 -12.17 -18.09 -5.04
N GLY A 343 -11.65 -17.38 -6.05
CA GLY A 343 -11.94 -15.96 -6.26
C GLY A 343 -13.39 -15.66 -6.68
N PHE A 344 -14.17 -16.67 -7.06
CA PHE A 344 -15.60 -16.56 -7.39
C PHE A 344 -16.51 -17.22 -6.33
N ALA A 345 -15.95 -17.88 -5.33
CA ALA A 345 -16.70 -18.72 -4.38
C ALA A 345 -17.03 -18.02 -3.06
N GLY A 346 -16.50 -16.82 -2.83
CA GLY A 346 -16.69 -16.06 -1.59
C GLY A 346 -18.16 -15.69 -1.34
N LYS A 347 -18.56 -15.64 -0.05
CA LYS A 347 -19.96 -15.37 0.36
C LYS A 347 -20.46 -13.98 -0.04
N GLN A 348 -19.54 -13.04 -0.18
CA GLN A 348 -19.80 -11.64 -0.51
C GLN A 348 -19.77 -11.39 -2.03
N MET A 349 -19.68 -12.44 -2.85
CA MET A 349 -19.70 -12.34 -4.30
C MET A 349 -21.08 -11.88 -4.79
N ASP A 350 -21.14 -10.66 -5.29
CA ASP A 350 -22.28 -10.12 -6.01
C ASP A 350 -22.42 -10.79 -7.38
N ALA A 351 -23.64 -11.16 -7.73
CA ALA A 351 -23.93 -11.89 -8.96
C ALA A 351 -23.67 -11.05 -10.22
N HIS A 352 -23.90 -9.73 -10.17
CA HIS A 352 -23.66 -8.83 -11.30
C HIS A 352 -22.18 -8.61 -11.51
N VAL A 353 -21.40 -8.46 -10.43
CA VAL A 353 -19.93 -8.39 -10.49
C VAL A 353 -19.34 -9.69 -11.05
N ALA A 354 -19.82 -10.84 -10.58
CA ALA A 354 -19.41 -12.14 -11.12
C ALA A 354 -19.75 -12.26 -12.61
N LYS A 355 -20.94 -11.81 -13.02
CA LYS A 355 -21.40 -11.81 -14.42
C LYS A 355 -20.52 -10.91 -15.30
N ALA A 356 -20.22 -9.68 -14.86
CA ALA A 356 -19.34 -8.76 -15.56
C ALA A 356 -17.94 -9.35 -15.78
N CYS A 357 -17.35 -9.92 -14.73
CA CYS A 357 -16.04 -10.57 -14.80
C CYS A 357 -16.06 -11.80 -15.72
N ARG A 358 -17.11 -12.63 -15.66
CA ARG A 358 -17.24 -13.79 -16.55
C ARG A 358 -17.46 -13.40 -18.00
N SER A 359 -18.13 -12.28 -18.27
CA SER A 359 -18.25 -11.71 -19.63
C SER A 359 -16.89 -11.37 -20.21
N ALA A 360 -16.04 -10.66 -19.45
CA ALA A 360 -14.68 -10.34 -19.89
C ALA A 360 -13.81 -11.60 -20.09
N ILE A 361 -13.98 -12.62 -19.24
CA ILE A 361 -13.30 -13.93 -19.42
C ILE A 361 -13.77 -14.63 -20.70
N SER A 362 -15.06 -14.54 -21.05
CA SER A 362 -15.58 -15.05 -22.31
C SER A 362 -14.96 -14.32 -23.51
N ASP A 363 -14.81 -12.99 -23.41
CA ASP A 363 -14.16 -12.20 -24.46
C ASP A 363 -12.70 -12.64 -24.67
N PHE A 364 -11.94 -12.95 -23.60
CA PHE A 364 -10.57 -13.49 -23.76
C PHE A 364 -10.55 -14.80 -24.55
N LYS A 365 -11.53 -15.68 -24.31
CA LYS A 365 -11.69 -16.93 -25.07
C LYS A 365 -11.98 -16.65 -26.54
N GLU A 366 -12.88 -15.70 -26.80
CA GLU A 366 -13.21 -15.26 -28.17
C GLU A 366 -12.01 -14.64 -28.88
N MET A 367 -11.06 -14.04 -28.15
CA MET A 367 -9.78 -13.53 -28.66
C MET A 367 -8.70 -14.62 -28.86
N GLY A 368 -9.03 -15.89 -28.62
CA GLY A 368 -8.16 -17.03 -28.88
C GLY A 368 -7.36 -17.54 -27.68
N ALA A 369 -7.60 -17.04 -26.47
CA ALA A 369 -6.98 -17.58 -25.26
C ALA A 369 -7.56 -18.95 -24.87
N GLU A 370 -6.72 -19.85 -24.36
CA GLU A 370 -7.17 -21.06 -23.69
C GLU A 370 -7.64 -20.69 -22.26
N ILE A 371 -8.91 -20.96 -21.95
CA ILE A 371 -9.46 -20.71 -20.61
C ILE A 371 -9.55 -22.02 -19.84
N VAL A 372 -8.92 -22.07 -18.68
CA VAL A 372 -8.96 -23.23 -17.77
C VAL A 372 -9.35 -22.79 -16.37
N GLU A 373 -10.01 -23.66 -15.61
CA GLU A 373 -10.19 -23.40 -14.18
C GLU A 373 -8.96 -23.87 -13.39
N VAL A 374 -8.54 -23.05 -12.43
CA VAL A 374 -7.40 -23.32 -11.54
C VAL A 374 -7.86 -23.19 -10.09
N SER A 375 -7.30 -23.99 -9.20
CA SER A 375 -7.64 -23.97 -7.78
C SER A 375 -6.38 -23.72 -6.95
N VAL A 376 -6.50 -22.77 -6.01
CA VAL A 376 -5.56 -22.59 -4.91
C VAL A 376 -6.40 -22.68 -3.63
N PRO A 377 -6.62 -23.88 -3.06
CA PRO A 377 -7.62 -24.11 -2.01
C PRO A 377 -7.42 -23.24 -0.76
N ASN A 378 -6.18 -22.81 -0.50
CA ASN A 378 -5.85 -21.99 0.67
C ASN A 378 -6.03 -20.49 0.41
N HIS A 379 -6.60 -20.06 -0.73
CA HIS A 379 -6.78 -18.65 -1.11
C HIS A 379 -7.35 -17.79 0.03
N GLU A 380 -8.43 -18.24 0.67
CA GLU A 380 -9.03 -17.53 1.82
C GLU A 380 -8.18 -17.64 3.10
N GLN A 381 -7.56 -18.79 3.34
CA GLN A 381 -6.74 -19.04 4.53
C GLN A 381 -5.51 -18.11 4.58
N ILE A 382 -4.98 -17.72 3.43
CA ILE A 382 -3.84 -16.80 3.32
C ILE A 382 -4.14 -15.48 4.02
N CYS A 383 -5.36 -14.95 3.88
CA CYS A 383 -5.77 -13.73 4.56
C CYS A 383 -5.77 -13.87 6.09
N VAL A 384 -6.06 -15.06 6.61
CA VAL A 384 -6.01 -15.36 8.05
C VAL A 384 -4.57 -15.46 8.56
N ILE A 385 -3.69 -16.13 7.82
CA ILE A 385 -2.27 -16.21 8.17
C ILE A 385 -1.67 -14.80 8.21
N TRP A 386 -2.02 -14.01 7.21
CA TRP A 386 -1.63 -12.63 7.07
C TRP A 386 -2.13 -11.74 8.22
N MET A 387 -3.39 -11.89 8.64
CA MET A 387 -3.95 -11.21 9.82
C MET A 387 -3.08 -11.38 11.07
N CYS A 388 -2.51 -12.57 11.27
CA CYS A 388 -1.65 -12.87 12.41
C CYS A 388 -0.21 -12.37 12.21
N ALA A 389 0.26 -12.22 10.97
CA ALA A 389 1.61 -11.75 10.66
C ALA A 389 1.76 -10.24 10.91
N LEU A 390 0.75 -9.46 10.50
CA LEU A 390 0.88 -8.01 10.42
C LEU A 390 1.08 -7.28 11.76
N PRO A 391 0.34 -7.58 12.86
CA PRO A 391 0.27 -6.69 14.02
C PRO A 391 1.60 -6.40 14.68
N LEU A 392 2.46 -7.41 14.83
CA LEU A 392 3.74 -7.22 15.52
C LEU A 392 4.64 -6.20 14.81
N ARG A 393 4.78 -6.33 13.48
CA ARG A 393 5.65 -5.46 12.68
C ARG A 393 4.96 -4.15 12.33
N ALA A 394 3.75 -4.16 11.76
CA ALA A 394 3.12 -2.92 11.32
C ALA A 394 2.60 -2.06 12.47
N GLY A 395 2.21 -2.66 13.60
CA GLY A 395 1.93 -1.88 14.81
C GLY A 395 3.19 -1.18 15.31
N ARG A 396 4.35 -1.85 15.28
CA ARG A 396 5.61 -1.30 15.76
C ARG A 396 6.27 -0.33 14.78
N GLU A 397 6.55 -0.78 13.57
CA GLU A 397 7.29 -0.02 12.56
C GLU A 397 6.38 1.00 11.87
N GLY A 398 5.25 0.56 11.31
CA GLY A 398 4.38 1.42 10.51
C GLY A 398 3.58 2.44 11.32
N LEU A 399 3.03 2.03 12.47
CA LEU A 399 2.15 2.89 13.27
C LEU A 399 2.90 3.73 14.31
N LEU A 400 3.87 3.14 15.02
CA LEU A 400 4.66 3.88 16.02
C LEU A 400 5.87 4.61 15.40
N GLY A 401 6.31 4.22 14.20
CA GLY A 401 7.57 4.71 13.64
C GLY A 401 8.80 4.14 14.36
N ASP A 402 8.65 3.04 15.13
CA ASP A 402 9.75 2.38 15.85
C ASP A 402 10.48 1.39 14.92
N THR A 403 11.21 1.95 13.95
CA THR A 403 11.98 1.21 12.94
C THR A 403 13.34 0.78 13.47
N THR A 404 13.72 -0.49 13.26
CA THR A 404 14.97 -1.06 13.82
C THR A 404 16.13 -1.16 12.82
N GLY A 405 16.15 -0.32 11.79
CA GLY A 405 17.23 -0.24 10.80
C GLY A 405 17.27 -1.40 9.80
N ARG A 406 16.73 -1.17 8.60
CA ARG A 406 16.90 -2.03 7.42
C ARG A 406 17.94 -1.43 6.47
N LYS A 407 18.32 -2.18 5.44
CA LYS A 407 19.16 -1.64 4.35
C LYS A 407 18.25 -0.83 3.42
N GLN A 408 17.69 0.27 3.91
CA GLN A 408 16.78 1.19 3.23
C GLN A 408 16.96 2.61 3.77
N LEU A 409 16.30 3.59 3.13
CA LEU A 409 16.13 4.91 3.74
C LEU A 409 15.18 4.80 4.94
N GLU A 410 15.70 5.03 6.13
CA GLU A 410 14.89 5.17 7.34
C GLU A 410 14.44 6.63 7.47
N LEU A 411 13.13 6.83 7.66
CA LEU A 411 12.50 8.16 7.73
C LEU A 411 12.68 8.74 9.14
N THR A 412 13.94 8.99 9.54
CA THR A 412 14.31 9.36 10.92
C THR A 412 13.70 10.69 11.36
N ASP A 413 13.54 11.64 10.44
CA ASP A 413 12.84 12.91 10.66
C ASP A 413 11.37 12.70 10.99
N ARG A 414 10.71 11.78 10.27
CA ARG A 414 9.33 11.39 10.56
C ARG A 414 9.22 10.67 11.90
N GLY A 415 10.18 9.80 12.23
CA GLY A 415 10.25 9.12 13.51
C GLY A 415 10.39 10.10 14.67
N ALA A 416 11.25 11.12 14.53
CA ALA A 416 11.39 12.19 15.51
C ALA A 416 10.11 13.03 15.66
N ALA A 417 9.43 13.37 14.55
CA ALA A 417 8.12 14.00 14.59
C ALA A 417 7.03 13.09 15.21
N ALA A 418 7.18 11.76 15.08
CA ALA A 418 6.31 10.78 15.73
C ALA A 418 6.61 10.62 17.23
N ALA A 419 7.85 10.83 17.66
CA ALA A 419 8.36 10.47 18.97
C ALA A 419 7.57 11.03 20.17
N PRO A 420 6.96 12.25 20.12
CA PRO A 420 6.06 12.70 21.19
C PRO A 420 4.84 11.79 21.39
N ALA A 421 4.41 11.03 20.37
CA ALA A 421 3.37 10.01 20.50
C ALA A 421 3.87 8.70 21.13
N MET A 422 5.17 8.48 21.35
CA MET A 422 5.69 7.22 21.94
C MET A 422 5.66 7.17 23.48
N GLY A 423 4.88 8.04 24.11
CA GLY A 423 4.66 8.07 25.57
C GLY A 423 5.90 8.44 26.41
N PRO A 424 5.74 8.71 27.72
CA PRO A 424 6.78 9.31 28.58
C PRO A 424 7.99 8.42 28.86
N SER A 425 7.98 7.16 28.41
CA SER A 425 8.96 6.14 28.80
C SER A 425 9.85 5.65 27.67
N GLN A 426 9.75 6.23 26.46
CA GLN A 426 10.41 5.73 25.25
C GLN A 426 10.16 4.24 24.96
N LYS A 427 9.12 3.66 25.56
CA LYS A 427 8.60 2.35 25.20
C LYS A 427 7.71 2.57 23.98
N ALA A 428 7.83 1.72 22.98
CA ALA A 428 7.03 1.78 21.75
C ALA A 428 5.51 1.59 22.07
N LEU A 429 4.84 2.67 22.49
CA LEU A 429 3.42 2.73 22.85
C LEU A 429 2.87 4.10 22.43
N LEU A 430 1.65 4.13 21.88
CA LEU A 430 0.95 5.36 21.55
C LEU A 430 0.53 6.17 22.78
N SER A 431 0.56 7.49 22.65
CA SER A 431 -0.14 8.42 23.54
C SER A 431 -1.66 8.27 23.35
N GLN A 432 -2.42 8.64 24.39
CA GLN A 432 -3.89 8.62 24.33
C GLN A 432 -4.41 9.49 23.19
N GLU A 433 -3.87 10.69 23.04
CA GLU A 433 -4.25 11.64 21.99
C GLU A 433 -4.03 11.07 20.58
N PHE A 434 -2.89 10.41 20.34
CA PHE A 434 -2.62 9.81 19.04
C PHE A 434 -3.57 8.62 18.78
N PHE A 435 -3.80 7.77 19.78
CA PHE A 435 -4.76 6.66 19.66
C PHE A 435 -6.19 7.15 19.33
N ASP A 436 -6.64 8.25 19.95
CA ASP A 436 -7.96 8.83 19.70
C ASP A 436 -8.07 9.47 18.30
N ALA A 437 -6.96 9.93 17.74
CA ALA A 437 -6.89 10.45 16.37
C ALA A 437 -6.98 9.36 15.28
N LEU A 438 -6.63 8.11 15.61
CA LEU A 438 -6.69 6.99 14.68
C LEU A 438 -8.13 6.64 14.29
N GLY A 439 -8.29 6.15 13.05
CA GLY A 439 -9.51 5.49 12.60
C GLY A 439 -9.65 4.09 13.22
N PRO A 440 -10.86 3.48 13.18
CA PRO A 440 -11.12 2.16 13.75
C PRO A 440 -10.13 1.07 13.29
N GLY A 441 -9.71 1.10 12.04
CA GLY A 441 -8.71 0.19 11.49
C GLY A 441 -7.35 0.34 12.19
N ALA A 442 -6.80 1.55 12.18
CA ALA A 442 -5.52 1.81 12.83
C ALA A 442 -5.55 1.52 14.34
N GLN A 443 -6.66 1.85 15.03
CA GLN A 443 -6.88 1.46 16.43
C GLN A 443 -6.87 -0.05 16.61
N ASN A 444 -7.57 -0.79 15.74
CA ASN A 444 -7.60 -2.26 15.80
C ASN A 444 -6.22 -2.88 15.55
N LEU A 445 -5.43 -2.35 14.61
CA LEU A 445 -4.06 -2.80 14.42
C LEU A 445 -3.23 -2.61 15.69
N TYR A 446 -3.34 -1.44 16.32
CA TYR A 446 -2.63 -1.15 17.57
C TYR A 446 -3.05 -2.10 18.71
N MET A 447 -4.35 -2.31 18.89
CA MET A 447 -4.85 -3.24 19.92
C MET A 447 -4.38 -4.68 19.68
N ARG A 448 -4.32 -5.12 18.42
CA ARG A 448 -3.77 -6.42 18.04
C ARG A 448 -2.26 -6.48 18.25
N TYR A 449 -1.54 -5.39 17.99
CA TYR A 449 -0.11 -5.31 18.29
C TYR A 449 0.14 -5.54 19.78
N LEU A 450 -0.56 -4.81 20.66
CA LEU A 450 -0.45 -5.00 22.11
C LEU A 450 -0.74 -6.45 22.51
N TYR A 451 -1.82 -7.02 21.99
CA TYR A 451 -2.22 -8.40 22.28
C TYR A 451 -1.21 -9.45 21.79
N VAL A 452 -0.73 -9.31 20.56
CA VAL A 452 0.25 -10.23 19.96
C VAL A 452 1.59 -10.13 20.67
N ASN A 453 2.04 -8.90 20.98
CA ASN A 453 3.30 -8.65 21.67
C ASN A 453 3.30 -9.27 23.08
N ASP A 454 2.21 -9.13 23.82
CA ASP A 454 2.06 -9.69 25.18
C ASP A 454 1.93 -11.23 25.18
N LYS A 455 1.05 -11.78 24.34
CA LYS A 455 0.66 -13.19 24.45
C LYS A 455 1.48 -14.16 23.59
N TYR A 456 1.95 -13.73 22.43
CA TYR A 456 2.56 -14.63 21.43
C TYR A 456 4.01 -14.27 21.08
N GLY A 457 4.36 -12.99 21.16
CA GLY A 457 5.66 -12.45 20.78
C GLY A 457 6.06 -12.75 19.33
N ALA A 458 7.37 -12.77 19.08
CA ALA A 458 7.93 -12.96 17.74
C ALA A 458 7.63 -14.35 17.11
N SER A 459 7.30 -15.35 17.92
CA SER A 459 7.10 -16.73 17.46
C SER A 459 5.93 -16.89 16.49
N LEU A 460 4.81 -16.20 16.74
CA LEU A 460 3.64 -16.21 15.86
C LEU A 460 3.97 -15.57 14.51
N HIS A 461 4.64 -14.42 14.53
CA HIS A 461 5.08 -13.74 13.31
C HIS A 461 5.99 -14.64 12.45
N ALA A 462 6.97 -15.31 13.08
CA ALA A 462 7.88 -16.22 12.38
C ALA A 462 7.10 -17.40 11.74
N LYS A 463 6.14 -17.99 12.46
CA LYS A 463 5.30 -19.07 11.92
C LYS A 463 4.45 -18.59 10.74
N CYS A 464 3.84 -17.41 10.85
CA CYS A 464 3.07 -16.84 9.75
C CYS A 464 3.93 -16.56 8.52
N THR A 465 5.15 -16.07 8.70
CA THR A 465 6.11 -15.83 7.59
C THR A 465 6.35 -17.13 6.80
N ASN A 466 6.60 -18.25 7.47
CA ASN A 466 6.79 -19.55 6.82
C ASN A 466 5.53 -20.03 6.07
N LEU A 467 4.35 -19.78 6.64
CA LEU A 467 3.07 -20.15 6.01
C LEU A 467 2.77 -19.27 4.79
N LEU A 468 3.11 -17.99 4.80
CA LEU A 468 2.99 -17.09 3.65
C LEU A 468 3.97 -17.47 2.53
N ASN A 469 5.17 -17.94 2.86
CA ASN A 469 6.09 -18.52 1.87
C ASN A 469 5.49 -19.76 1.18
N LYS A 470 4.86 -20.66 1.95
CA LYS A 470 4.13 -21.80 1.39
C LYS A 470 2.95 -21.37 0.52
N ALA A 471 2.27 -20.30 0.90
CA ALA A 471 1.19 -19.72 0.09
C ALA A 471 1.70 -19.17 -1.25
N ALA A 472 2.85 -18.50 -1.26
CA ALA A 472 3.48 -18.03 -2.50
C ALA A 472 3.77 -19.18 -3.45
N GLN A 473 4.35 -20.28 -2.95
CA GLN A 473 4.63 -21.49 -3.72
C GLN A 473 3.37 -22.10 -4.35
N ALA A 474 2.21 -21.99 -3.69
CA ALA A 474 0.96 -22.50 -4.24
C ALA A 474 0.49 -21.69 -5.46
N TYR A 475 0.66 -20.36 -5.44
CA TYR A 475 0.40 -19.54 -6.62
C TYR A 475 1.46 -19.73 -7.71
N ASP A 476 2.74 -19.88 -7.34
CA ASP A 476 3.80 -20.20 -8.30
C ASP A 476 3.47 -21.51 -9.04
N ALA A 477 2.98 -22.54 -8.33
CA ALA A 477 2.56 -23.79 -8.95
C ALA A 477 1.36 -23.62 -9.89
N ALA A 478 0.36 -22.82 -9.49
CA ALA A 478 -0.79 -22.49 -10.33
C ALA A 478 -0.37 -21.73 -11.60
N LEU A 479 0.45 -20.69 -11.45
CA LEU A 479 1.03 -19.90 -12.55
C LEU A 479 2.11 -20.67 -13.33
N GLY A 480 2.57 -21.82 -12.84
CA GLY A 480 3.37 -22.75 -13.65
C GLY A 480 2.54 -23.42 -14.76
N PHE A 481 1.22 -23.45 -14.62
CA PHE A 481 0.30 -24.09 -15.57
C PHE A 481 -0.43 -23.11 -16.51
N VAL A 482 -0.50 -21.83 -16.14
CA VAL A 482 -1.20 -20.76 -16.87
C VAL A 482 -0.32 -19.50 -16.91
N ASP A 483 -0.52 -18.64 -17.91
CA ASP A 483 0.25 -17.39 -18.02
C ASP A 483 -0.21 -16.34 -17.00
N VAL A 484 -1.52 -16.27 -16.77
CA VAL A 484 -2.14 -15.40 -15.76
C VAL A 484 -3.31 -16.10 -15.07
N LEU A 485 -3.58 -15.68 -13.83
CA LEU A 485 -4.80 -15.98 -13.10
C LEU A 485 -5.77 -14.80 -13.20
N VAL A 486 -7.06 -15.09 -13.31
CA VAL A 486 -8.13 -14.07 -13.33
C VAL A 486 -9.21 -14.36 -12.30
N MET A 487 -9.69 -13.28 -11.67
CA MET A 487 -10.77 -13.28 -10.68
C MET A 487 -11.33 -11.85 -10.52
N PRO A 488 -12.51 -11.64 -9.93
CA PRO A 488 -12.98 -10.30 -9.61
C PRO A 488 -11.97 -9.57 -8.73
N THR A 489 -11.72 -8.29 -8.98
CA THR A 489 -10.84 -7.49 -8.12
C THR A 489 -11.46 -7.31 -6.76
N VAL A 490 -12.73 -6.91 -6.75
CA VAL A 490 -13.56 -6.75 -5.56
C VAL A 490 -14.83 -7.56 -5.82
N PRO A 491 -15.34 -8.32 -4.84
CA PRO A 491 -16.50 -9.19 -5.07
C PRO A 491 -17.84 -8.44 -5.08
N MET A 492 -17.85 -7.11 -4.89
CA MET A 492 -19.04 -6.28 -4.78
C MET A 492 -18.84 -4.91 -5.45
N PRO A 493 -19.92 -4.18 -5.80
CA PRO A 493 -19.84 -2.77 -6.17
C PRO A 493 -19.41 -1.87 -5.00
N ALA A 494 -19.09 -0.61 -5.29
CA ALA A 494 -18.79 0.38 -4.25
C ALA A 494 -19.99 0.54 -3.27
N LEU A 495 -19.69 0.60 -1.99
CA LEU A 495 -20.68 0.69 -0.91
C LEU A 495 -21.02 2.17 -0.58
N PRO A 496 -22.27 2.47 -0.20
CA PRO A 496 -22.69 3.80 0.28
C PRO A 496 -22.15 4.05 1.69
N PHE A 497 -21.57 5.21 1.97
CA PHE A 497 -21.04 5.51 3.31
C PHE A 497 -22.11 5.31 4.40
N LEU A 498 -21.68 4.77 5.55
CA LEU A 498 -22.51 4.75 6.74
C LEU A 498 -22.94 6.18 7.08
N ARG A 499 -24.25 6.42 7.16
CA ARG A 499 -24.80 7.72 7.54
C ARG A 499 -24.83 7.82 9.06
N GLY A 500 -24.34 8.94 9.60
CA GLY A 500 -24.53 9.25 11.01
C GLY A 500 -26.00 9.56 11.36
N PRO A 501 -26.34 9.71 12.66
CA PRO A 501 -27.71 10.04 13.12
C PRO A 501 -28.30 11.31 12.48
N ASN A 502 -27.44 12.21 12.01
CA ASN A 502 -27.81 13.49 11.39
C ASN A 502 -27.75 13.46 9.85
N GLY A 503 -27.60 12.28 9.22
CA GLY A 503 -27.57 12.13 7.76
C GLY A 503 -26.29 12.60 7.07
N THR A 504 -25.26 13.02 7.81
CA THR A 504 -23.96 13.41 7.26
C THR A 504 -23.11 12.18 6.90
N SER A 505 -22.39 12.27 5.77
CA SER A 505 -21.31 11.33 5.43
C SER A 505 -20.05 11.72 6.21
N GLY A 506 -19.50 10.80 7.00
CA GLY A 506 -18.34 11.07 7.87
C GLY A 506 -17.96 9.86 8.73
N ARG A 507 -16.99 10.03 9.64
CA ARG A 507 -16.63 8.98 10.62
C ARG A 507 -17.91 8.52 11.35
N SER A 508 -18.25 7.25 11.19
CA SER A 508 -19.40 6.66 11.87
C SER A 508 -19.23 6.82 13.38
N GLN A 509 -20.30 7.20 14.08
CA GLN A 509 -20.37 7.13 15.56
C GLN A 509 -20.55 5.68 16.05
N ALA A 510 -20.59 4.72 15.12
CA ALA A 510 -20.58 3.30 15.41
C ALA A 510 -19.32 2.90 16.17
N GLY A 511 -19.47 1.97 17.12
CA GLY A 511 -18.32 1.38 17.80
C GLY A 511 -17.37 0.67 16.82
N PRO A 512 -16.14 0.32 17.25
CA PRO A 512 -15.13 -0.31 16.37
C PRO A 512 -15.65 -1.55 15.64
N LEU A 513 -16.45 -2.39 16.30
CA LEU A 513 -17.01 -3.60 15.70
C LEU A 513 -17.90 -3.30 14.48
N GLU A 514 -18.82 -2.34 14.59
CA GLU A 514 -19.75 -2.03 13.50
C GLU A 514 -19.02 -1.28 12.37
N SER A 515 -18.13 -0.34 12.71
CA SER A 515 -17.32 0.38 11.71
C SER A 515 -16.46 -0.57 10.88
N LEU A 516 -15.84 -1.57 11.52
CA LEU A 516 -14.97 -2.51 10.83
C LEU A 516 -15.74 -3.60 10.09
N SER A 517 -16.97 -3.94 10.52
CA SER A 517 -17.80 -4.98 9.86
C SER A 517 -18.52 -4.50 8.60
N TYR A 518 -18.55 -3.19 8.34
CA TYR A 518 -19.19 -2.62 7.15
C TYR A 518 -18.53 -3.01 5.81
N PRO A 519 -17.20 -2.91 5.62
CA PRO A 519 -16.54 -3.24 4.36
C PRO A 519 -16.19 -4.73 4.20
N LEU A 520 -17.03 -5.62 4.71
CA LEU A 520 -16.71 -7.03 4.83
C LEU A 520 -16.49 -7.69 3.45
N GLY A 521 -15.32 -8.29 3.19
CA GLY A 521 -15.02 -9.09 2.00
C GLY A 521 -14.52 -8.33 0.77
N VAL A 522 -14.32 -7.02 0.84
CA VAL A 522 -13.73 -6.19 -0.21
C VAL A 522 -12.32 -6.66 -0.71
N LEU A 523 -11.55 -7.44 0.04
CA LEU A 523 -10.19 -7.96 -0.24
C LEU A 523 -10.12 -9.45 -0.41
N SER A 524 -11.25 -10.15 -0.41
CA SER A 524 -11.25 -11.62 -0.54
C SER A 524 -10.34 -12.10 -1.67
N ASN A 525 -10.08 -11.27 -2.68
CA ASN A 525 -9.26 -11.59 -3.83
C ASN A 525 -7.95 -10.78 -3.98
N THR A 526 -7.65 -9.76 -3.16
CA THR A 526 -6.50 -8.87 -3.42
C THR A 526 -5.34 -9.03 -2.45
N ALA A 527 -5.60 -9.28 -1.17
CA ALA A 527 -4.58 -9.26 -0.11
C ALA A 527 -3.49 -10.34 -0.28
N GLN A 528 -3.87 -11.49 -0.84
CA GLN A 528 -2.98 -12.62 -1.06
C GLN A 528 -1.79 -12.26 -1.95
N PHE A 529 -2.00 -11.38 -2.93
CA PHE A 529 -0.97 -11.01 -3.91
C PHE A 529 0.02 -9.98 -3.38
N ASN A 530 -0.27 -9.30 -2.27
CA ASN A 530 0.73 -8.51 -1.56
C ASN A 530 1.66 -9.40 -0.75
N SER A 531 1.09 -10.39 -0.04
CA SER A 531 1.88 -11.32 0.78
C SER A 531 2.79 -12.21 -0.07
N THR A 532 2.35 -12.55 -1.28
CA THR A 532 3.08 -13.46 -2.17
C THR A 532 3.95 -12.74 -3.19
N GLY A 533 3.75 -11.42 -3.34
CA GLY A 533 4.53 -10.54 -4.21
C GLY A 533 4.24 -10.64 -5.70
N HIS A 534 3.24 -11.43 -6.12
CA HIS A 534 2.83 -11.55 -7.52
C HIS A 534 2.25 -10.23 -8.05
N PRO A 535 2.55 -9.82 -9.30
CA PRO A 535 1.96 -8.64 -9.90
C PRO A 535 0.47 -8.85 -10.15
N ALA A 536 -0.33 -7.82 -9.92
CA ALA A 536 -1.78 -7.88 -10.06
C ALA A 536 -2.34 -6.57 -10.61
N LEU A 537 -2.99 -6.65 -11.77
CA LEU A 537 -3.63 -5.53 -12.45
C LEU A 537 -5.14 -5.59 -12.25
N SER A 538 -5.80 -4.48 -11.93
CA SER A 538 -7.25 -4.32 -11.97
C SER A 538 -7.65 -3.58 -13.24
N LEU A 539 -8.54 -4.20 -14.02
CA LEU A 539 -9.08 -3.71 -15.28
C LEU A 539 -10.59 -3.47 -15.12
N PRO A 540 -11.13 -2.28 -15.43
CA PRO A 540 -12.58 -2.07 -15.42
C PRO A 540 -13.25 -2.88 -16.53
N VAL A 541 -14.33 -3.60 -16.19
CA VAL A 541 -15.00 -4.56 -17.11
C VAL A 541 -16.49 -4.27 -17.32
N GLY A 542 -16.99 -3.16 -16.80
CA GLY A 542 -18.38 -2.72 -16.99
C GLY A 542 -18.97 -2.11 -15.75
N PHE A 543 -20.25 -1.77 -15.84
CA PHE A 543 -21.04 -1.25 -14.73
C PHE A 543 -22.01 -2.30 -14.17
N VAL A 544 -22.22 -2.25 -12.86
CA VAL A 544 -23.17 -3.06 -12.10
C VAL A 544 -24.06 -2.14 -11.24
N PRO A 545 -25.28 -2.55 -10.85
CA PRO A 545 -26.12 -1.75 -9.97
C PRO A 545 -25.50 -1.57 -8.58
N ALA A 546 -25.72 -0.41 -7.96
CA ALA A 546 -25.37 -0.21 -6.56
C ALA A 546 -26.27 -1.06 -5.64
N PRO A 547 -25.77 -1.51 -4.48
CA PRO A 547 -26.45 -2.50 -3.66
C PRO A 547 -27.72 -1.96 -2.97
N ASP A 548 -27.75 -0.66 -2.68
CA ASP A 548 -28.86 0.04 -2.03
C ASP A 548 -29.71 0.87 -2.98
N ASN A 549 -29.24 1.11 -4.22
CA ASN A 549 -29.97 1.83 -5.25
C ASN A 549 -29.62 1.31 -6.66
N PRO A 550 -30.45 0.45 -7.27
CA PRO A 550 -30.14 -0.16 -8.56
C PRO A 550 -30.11 0.82 -9.74
N ASP A 551 -30.63 2.05 -9.58
CA ASP A 551 -30.54 3.11 -10.60
C ASP A 551 -29.13 3.70 -10.70
N ILE A 552 -28.34 3.59 -9.63
CA ILE A 552 -26.93 3.99 -9.62
C ILE A 552 -26.11 2.85 -10.22
N LYS A 553 -25.29 3.18 -11.22
CA LYS A 553 -24.40 2.24 -11.91
C LYS A 553 -22.97 2.49 -11.45
N LEU A 554 -22.33 1.46 -10.90
CA LEU A 554 -20.99 1.52 -10.33
C LEU A 554 -20.04 0.59 -11.10
N PRO A 555 -18.76 0.94 -11.29
CA PRO A 555 -17.83 0.10 -12.01
C PRO A 555 -17.54 -1.23 -11.30
N ALA A 556 -17.31 -2.28 -12.08
CA ALA A 556 -16.75 -3.55 -11.66
C ALA A 556 -15.36 -3.76 -12.29
N GLY A 557 -14.45 -4.38 -11.55
CA GLY A 557 -13.07 -4.63 -12.01
C GLY A 557 -12.69 -6.10 -12.03
N LEU A 558 -12.03 -6.55 -13.09
CA LEU A 558 -11.40 -7.87 -13.19
C LEU A 558 -9.92 -7.76 -12.84
N GLN A 559 -9.45 -8.62 -11.94
CA GLN A 559 -8.05 -8.70 -11.57
C GLN A 559 -7.33 -9.74 -12.43
N ILE A 560 -6.16 -9.37 -12.97
CA ILE A 560 -5.26 -10.20 -13.78
C ILE A 560 -3.93 -10.32 -13.04
N VAL A 561 -3.59 -11.53 -12.59
CA VAL A 561 -2.41 -11.81 -11.77
C VAL A 561 -1.39 -12.60 -12.57
N GLY A 562 -0.16 -12.12 -12.63
CA GLY A 562 0.93 -12.73 -13.39
C GLY A 562 1.98 -13.40 -12.50
N LYS A 563 3.01 -13.96 -13.14
CA LYS A 563 4.22 -14.44 -12.47
C LYS A 563 5.06 -13.25 -12.00
N ARG A 564 5.83 -13.45 -10.92
CA ARG A 564 6.75 -12.43 -10.41
C ARG A 564 7.76 -12.03 -11.48
N PHE A 565 7.92 -10.72 -11.65
CA PHE A 565 8.73 -10.06 -12.67
C PHE A 565 8.28 -10.30 -14.12
N GLU A 566 7.07 -10.81 -14.32
CA GLU A 566 6.39 -10.89 -15.62
C GLU A 566 5.17 -9.95 -15.69
N ASP A 567 5.28 -8.77 -15.08
CA ASP A 567 4.23 -7.75 -15.04
C ASP A 567 3.67 -7.39 -16.44
N LEU A 568 4.53 -7.42 -17.47
CA LEU A 568 4.15 -7.19 -18.86
C LEU A 568 3.07 -8.17 -19.35
N THR A 569 3.05 -9.41 -18.86
CA THR A 569 2.04 -10.41 -19.25
C THR A 569 0.64 -9.98 -18.80
N CYS A 570 0.50 -9.36 -17.62
CA CYS A 570 -0.76 -8.76 -17.18
C CYS A 570 -1.22 -7.66 -18.16
N TYR A 571 -0.32 -6.77 -18.56
CA TYR A 571 -0.61 -5.69 -19.50
C TYR A 571 -1.00 -6.19 -20.89
N LYS A 572 -0.37 -7.25 -21.40
CA LYS A 572 -0.71 -7.83 -22.71
C LYS A 572 -2.15 -8.34 -22.74
N VAL A 573 -2.57 -9.08 -21.70
CA VAL A 573 -3.94 -9.58 -21.59
C VAL A 573 -4.94 -8.43 -21.43
N ALA A 574 -4.62 -7.46 -20.56
CA ALA A 574 -5.48 -6.31 -20.30
C ALA A 574 -5.63 -5.40 -21.54
N GLY A 575 -4.52 -5.09 -22.20
CA GLY A 575 -4.47 -4.20 -23.35
C GLY A 575 -5.17 -4.78 -24.57
N ALA A 576 -5.04 -6.10 -24.80
CA ALA A 576 -5.77 -6.79 -25.85
C ALA A 576 -7.30 -6.63 -25.70
N TRP A 577 -7.80 -6.70 -24.46
CA TRP A 577 -9.23 -6.51 -24.20
C TRP A 577 -9.64 -5.04 -24.28
N GLU A 578 -8.87 -4.12 -23.71
CA GLU A 578 -9.11 -2.66 -23.77
C GLU A 578 -9.17 -2.13 -25.21
N GLU A 579 -8.32 -2.61 -26.14
CA GLU A 579 -8.39 -2.21 -27.55
C GLU A 579 -9.66 -2.68 -28.28
N SER A 580 -10.31 -3.71 -27.75
CA SER A 580 -11.43 -4.39 -28.41
C SER A 580 -12.80 -4.06 -27.83
N LYS A 581 -12.85 -3.59 -26.58
CA LYS A 581 -14.07 -3.34 -25.82
C LYS A 581 -14.01 -1.98 -25.14
N ASP A 582 -15.10 -1.22 -25.27
CA ASP A 582 -15.32 -0.07 -24.40
C ASP A 582 -16.16 -0.50 -23.20
N TRP A 583 -15.50 -0.72 -22.06
CA TRP A 583 -16.16 -1.16 -20.83
C TRP A 583 -17.27 -0.21 -20.39
N LYS A 584 -17.20 1.08 -20.74
CA LYS A 584 -18.22 2.09 -20.34
C LYS A 584 -19.58 1.84 -21.00
N THR A 585 -19.62 1.06 -22.07
CA THR A 585 -20.85 0.66 -22.76
C THR A 585 -21.48 -0.61 -22.19
N LEU A 586 -20.78 -1.32 -21.29
CA LEU A 586 -21.22 -2.59 -20.73
C LEU A 586 -21.94 -2.36 -19.39
N VAL A 587 -23.19 -2.80 -19.31
CA VAL A 587 -24.02 -2.70 -18.10
C VAL A 587 -24.61 -4.05 -17.76
N PHE A 588 -24.39 -4.52 -16.54
CA PHE A 588 -24.85 -5.82 -16.04
C PHE A 588 -25.87 -5.61 -14.92
N ALA A 589 -27.10 -5.26 -15.30
CA ALA A 589 -28.19 -4.92 -14.37
C ALA A 589 -29.31 -5.97 -14.27
N GLU A 590 -29.19 -7.08 -15.01
CA GLU A 590 -30.15 -8.19 -15.06
C GLU A 590 -29.48 -9.53 -14.77
#